data_AF-A0A8F5VPT0-F1
#
_entry.id   AF-A0A8F5VPT0-F1
#
_cell.length_a   1.000
_cell.length_b   1.000
_cell.length_c   1.000
_cell.angle_alpha   90.00
_cell.angle_beta   90.00
_cell.angle_gamma   90.00
#
_symmetry.space_group_name_H-M   'P 1'
#
loop_
_entity.id
_entity.type
_entity.pdbx_description
1 polymer ?
#
loop_
_entity_poly.entity_id
_entity_poly.type
_entity_poly.pdbx_seq_one_letter_code
_entity_poly.pdbx_strand_id
1 'polypeptide(L)'
;MTNPVDEHIQHFHTLLERDGHIRIKDIEPGHAAMDSSLHYHAGSSSINVSAFYYAAMRLPRCIDCVRTIIISSDLQSMVDSGFPIYDWEEVRTEGRRRKCYYDKNFLLAAHMSSVSDIDDIITIITTFQIEWNKIHDCLSRPDEYSKIKIFHQMNLYLTGLELFQKKIEHLS
;
A
#
# COMPACT_ATOMS: atom_id res chain seq x y z
N MET A 1 16.84 21.13 -13.21
CA MET A 1 16.60 20.34 -11.99
C MET A 1 15.68 19.21 -12.40
N THR A 2 16.08 17.98 -12.16
CA THR A 2 15.23 16.80 -12.35
C THR A 2 14.05 16.89 -11.39
N ASN A 3 12.88 16.46 -11.84
CA ASN A 3 11.66 16.46 -11.06
C ASN A 3 11.81 15.43 -9.91
N PRO A 4 11.57 15.79 -8.64
CA PRO A 4 11.69 14.85 -7.51
C PRO A 4 10.89 13.56 -7.69
N VAL A 5 9.77 13.62 -8.42
CA VAL A 5 8.98 12.45 -8.78
C VAL A 5 9.75 11.50 -9.70
N ASP A 6 10.40 12.03 -10.73
CA ASP A 6 11.19 11.24 -11.67
C ASP A 6 12.42 10.62 -10.97
N GLU A 7 13.05 11.36 -10.06
CA GLU A 7 14.18 10.87 -9.25
C GLU A 7 13.76 9.68 -8.37
N HIS A 8 12.59 9.75 -7.74
CA HIS A 8 12.07 8.67 -6.92
C HIS A 8 11.70 7.43 -7.74
N ILE A 9 11.04 7.61 -8.90
CA ILE A 9 10.72 6.51 -9.80
C ILE A 9 11.98 5.80 -10.27
N GLN A 10 12.97 6.58 -10.72
CA GLN A 10 14.25 6.04 -11.15
C GLN A 10 14.97 5.30 -10.01
N HIS A 11 14.85 5.77 -8.77
CA HIS A 11 15.46 5.13 -7.61
C HIS A 11 14.89 3.73 -7.37
N PHE A 12 13.57 3.55 -7.31
CA PHE A 12 13.01 2.22 -7.06
C PHE A 12 13.13 1.28 -8.27
N HIS A 13 13.13 1.81 -9.51
CA HIS A 13 13.48 1.01 -10.70
C HIS A 13 14.88 0.45 -10.60
N THR A 14 15.86 1.29 -10.23
CA THR A 14 17.26 0.86 -10.07
C THR A 14 17.39 -0.23 -9.01
N LEU A 15 16.65 -0.13 -7.90
CA LEU A 15 16.63 -1.17 -6.86
C LEU A 15 16.02 -2.48 -7.36
N LEU A 16 14.90 -2.42 -8.08
CA LEU A 16 14.24 -3.59 -8.66
C LEU A 16 15.09 -4.28 -9.71
N GLU A 17 15.75 -3.54 -10.60
CA GLU A 17 16.64 -4.09 -11.63
C GLU A 17 17.86 -4.78 -11.01
N ARG A 18 18.40 -4.23 -9.92
CA ARG A 18 19.59 -4.78 -9.26
C ARG A 18 19.28 -6.01 -8.41
N ASP A 19 18.24 -5.94 -7.59
CA ASP A 19 18.00 -6.90 -6.51
C ASP A 19 16.80 -7.84 -6.81
N GLY A 20 15.96 -7.51 -7.80
CA GLY A 20 14.73 -8.25 -8.11
C GLY A 20 13.63 -8.14 -7.05
N HIS A 21 13.88 -7.40 -5.97
CA HIS A 21 12.95 -7.17 -4.87
C HIS A 21 13.25 -5.82 -4.21
N ILE A 22 12.25 -5.28 -3.52
CA ILE A 22 12.37 -4.01 -2.80
C ILE A 22 11.57 -4.07 -1.51
N ARG A 23 12.11 -3.49 -0.44
CA ARG A 23 11.33 -3.26 0.78
C ARG A 23 10.74 -1.86 0.71
N ILE A 24 9.42 -1.76 0.86
CA ILE A 24 8.71 -0.48 0.79
C ILE A 24 9.29 0.55 1.78
N LYS A 25 9.69 0.12 2.97
CA LYS A 25 10.31 0.99 3.98
C LYS A 25 11.57 1.72 3.47
N ASP A 26 12.31 1.11 2.54
CA ASP A 26 13.59 1.66 2.07
C ASP A 26 13.35 2.82 1.09
N ILE A 27 12.14 2.93 0.51
CA ILE A 27 11.76 3.99 -0.42
C ILE A 27 10.82 5.04 0.18
N GLU A 28 10.29 4.83 1.39
CA GLU A 28 9.47 5.82 2.10
C GLU A 28 10.13 7.22 2.20
N PRO A 29 11.44 7.36 2.52
CA PRO A 29 12.05 8.68 2.61
C PRO A 29 12.06 9.42 1.28
N GLY A 30 12.32 8.70 0.18
CA GLY A 30 12.24 9.26 -1.17
C GLY A 30 10.82 9.67 -1.51
N HIS A 31 9.84 8.82 -1.17
CA HIS A 31 8.42 9.12 -1.41
C HIS A 31 7.97 10.37 -0.67
N ALA A 32 8.37 10.50 0.60
CA ALA A 32 8.08 11.67 1.41
C ALA A 32 8.75 12.94 0.88
N ALA A 33 9.97 12.84 0.36
CA ALA A 33 10.71 13.96 -0.19
C ALA A 33 10.13 14.49 -1.52
N MET A 34 9.42 13.65 -2.28
CA MET A 34 8.72 14.10 -3.50
C MET A 34 7.65 15.16 -3.23
N ASP A 35 7.06 15.15 -2.03
CA ASP A 35 5.94 16.01 -1.60
C ASP A 35 4.80 16.08 -2.63
N SER A 36 4.43 14.90 -3.16
CA SER A 36 3.41 14.75 -4.21
C SER A 36 2.04 15.26 -3.76
N SER A 37 1.29 15.86 -4.68
CA SER A 37 -0.06 16.38 -4.42
C SER A 37 -1.05 15.29 -3.94
N LEU A 38 -0.84 14.04 -4.34
CA LEU A 38 -1.69 12.91 -3.91
C LEU A 38 -1.35 12.40 -2.50
N HIS A 39 -0.19 12.79 -1.97
CA HIS A 39 0.26 12.41 -0.63
C HIS A 39 1.11 13.54 -0.02
N TYR A 40 0.50 14.72 0.07
CA TYR A 40 1.15 15.89 0.64
C TYR A 40 1.49 15.67 2.11
N HIS A 41 2.64 16.19 2.55
CA HIS A 41 3.13 16.04 3.93
C HIS A 41 3.32 14.59 4.39
N ALA A 42 3.65 13.67 3.47
CA ALA A 42 3.93 12.27 3.76
C ALA A 42 5.00 12.08 4.86
N GLY A 43 6.01 12.96 4.94
CA GLY A 43 7.04 12.92 5.98
C GLY A 43 6.63 13.47 7.36
N SER A 44 5.43 14.04 7.50
CA SER A 44 4.93 14.56 8.77
C SER A 44 4.36 13.45 9.66
N SER A 45 4.23 13.71 10.96
CA SER A 45 3.52 12.83 11.91
C SER A 45 1.99 12.93 11.82
N SER A 46 1.47 13.83 10.98
CA SER A 46 0.03 13.98 10.77
C SER A 46 -0.47 12.92 9.78
N ILE A 47 -1.61 12.30 10.11
CA ILE A 47 -2.26 11.31 9.25
C ILE A 47 -3.02 12.03 8.14
N ASN A 48 -2.73 11.68 6.91
CA ASN A 48 -3.46 12.08 5.71
C ASN A 48 -4.51 11.01 5.37
N VAL A 49 -5.68 11.13 6.01
CA VAL A 49 -6.79 10.17 5.86
C VAL A 49 -7.25 10.06 4.39
N SER A 50 -7.20 11.14 3.63
CA SER A 50 -7.55 11.15 2.21
C SER A 50 -6.57 10.30 1.37
N ALA A 51 -5.26 10.44 1.61
CA ALA A 51 -4.23 9.65 0.93
C ALA A 51 -4.33 8.16 1.33
N PHE A 52 -4.53 7.88 2.62
CA PHE A 52 -4.78 6.53 3.11
C PHE A 52 -5.98 5.89 2.43
N TYR A 53 -7.12 6.59 2.41
CA TYR A 53 -8.34 6.11 1.76
C TYR A 53 -8.12 5.86 0.25
N TYR A 54 -7.50 6.81 -0.43
CA TYR A 54 -7.19 6.70 -1.86
C TYR A 54 -6.35 5.46 -2.18
N ALA A 55 -5.36 5.15 -1.33
CA ALA A 55 -4.51 3.98 -1.45
C ALA A 55 -5.26 2.69 -1.10
N ALA A 56 -5.97 2.65 0.02
CA ALA A 56 -6.73 1.48 0.48
C ALA A 56 -7.76 1.02 -0.57
N MET A 57 -8.44 1.97 -1.24
CA MET A 57 -9.39 1.67 -2.31
C MET A 57 -8.75 1.02 -3.55
N ARG A 58 -7.44 1.19 -3.76
CA ARG A 58 -6.69 0.62 -4.90
C ARG A 58 -5.99 -0.69 -4.58
N LEU A 59 -6.09 -1.14 -3.34
CA LEU A 59 -5.48 -2.36 -2.85
C LEU A 59 -6.55 -3.39 -2.50
N PRO A 60 -6.23 -4.70 -2.51
CA PRO A 60 -7.15 -5.71 -2.01
C PRO A 60 -7.41 -5.51 -0.52
N ARG A 61 -8.61 -5.86 -0.05
CA ARG A 61 -8.99 -5.71 1.38
C ARG A 61 -8.08 -6.49 2.34
N CYS A 62 -7.36 -7.49 1.86
CA CYS A 62 -6.40 -8.27 2.64
C CYS A 62 -5.02 -7.61 2.76
N ILE A 63 -4.79 -6.45 2.17
CA ILE A 63 -3.43 -5.88 2.03
C ILE A 63 -2.72 -5.66 3.36
N ASP A 64 -3.45 -5.39 4.44
CA ASP A 64 -2.85 -5.18 5.76
C ASP A 64 -2.42 -6.49 6.45
N CYS A 65 -2.79 -7.65 5.90
CA CYS A 65 -2.25 -8.96 6.26
C CYS A 65 -1.06 -9.39 5.36
N VAL A 66 -0.83 -8.69 4.24
CA VAL A 66 0.20 -9.06 3.25
C VAL A 66 1.57 -8.55 3.70
N ARG A 67 2.59 -9.40 3.60
CA ARG A 67 4.00 -9.05 3.86
C ARG A 67 4.85 -9.00 2.60
N THR A 68 4.45 -9.72 1.55
CA THR A 68 5.19 -9.77 0.30
C THR A 68 4.24 -9.81 -0.87
N ILE A 69 4.53 -8.97 -1.87
CA ILE A 69 3.76 -8.90 -3.11
C ILE A 69 4.67 -9.40 -4.22
N ILE A 70 4.21 -10.45 -4.89
CA ILE A 70 4.89 -11.05 -6.03
C ILE A 70 4.27 -10.44 -7.28
N ILE A 71 5.09 -9.84 -8.12
CA ILE A 71 4.64 -9.14 -9.33
C ILE A 71 5.16 -9.87 -10.56
N SER A 72 4.29 -10.11 -11.53
CA SER A 72 4.67 -10.61 -12.85
C SER A 72 3.65 -10.17 -13.90
N SER A 73 4.11 -10.02 -15.13
CA SER A 73 3.26 -9.86 -16.31
C SER A 73 2.77 -11.19 -16.88
N ASP A 74 3.32 -12.30 -16.42
CA ASP A 74 2.90 -13.65 -16.80
C ASP A 74 2.59 -14.48 -15.54
N LEU A 75 1.31 -14.83 -15.39
CA LEU A 75 0.85 -15.67 -14.28
C LEU A 75 1.46 -17.07 -14.32
N GLN A 76 1.74 -17.61 -15.52
CA GLN A 76 2.32 -18.94 -15.63
C GLN A 76 3.75 -18.96 -15.09
N SER A 77 4.55 -17.92 -15.37
CA SER A 77 5.88 -17.76 -14.77
C SER A 77 5.89 -17.82 -13.24
N MET A 78 4.83 -17.33 -12.56
CA MET A 78 4.71 -17.43 -11.10
C MET A 78 4.49 -18.88 -10.66
N VAL A 79 3.64 -19.62 -11.37
CA VAL A 79 3.39 -21.04 -11.12
C VAL A 79 4.65 -21.86 -11.32
N ASP A 80 5.36 -21.61 -12.43
CA ASP A 80 6.60 -22.29 -12.77
C ASP A 80 7.71 -21.98 -11.75
N SER A 81 7.64 -20.80 -11.09
CA SER A 81 8.53 -20.39 -9.99
C SER A 81 8.12 -20.97 -8.63
N GLY A 82 7.10 -21.82 -8.56
CA GLY A 82 6.68 -22.54 -7.36
C GLY A 82 5.57 -21.86 -6.55
N PHE A 83 4.90 -20.84 -7.08
CA PHE A 83 3.74 -20.21 -6.42
C PHE A 83 2.43 -20.78 -6.99
N PRO A 84 1.67 -21.60 -6.23
CA PRO A 84 0.43 -22.22 -6.70
C PRO A 84 -0.74 -21.21 -6.67
N ILE A 85 -0.60 -20.10 -7.40
CA ILE A 85 -1.54 -18.96 -7.38
C ILE A 85 -2.97 -19.33 -7.76
N TYR A 86 -3.18 -20.42 -8.51
CA TYR A 86 -4.53 -20.89 -8.85
C TYR A 86 -5.24 -21.61 -7.70
N ASP A 87 -4.49 -22.02 -6.67
CA ASP A 87 -5.05 -22.57 -5.42
C ASP A 87 -5.31 -21.45 -4.38
N TRP A 88 -4.81 -20.24 -4.65
CA TRP A 88 -4.97 -19.08 -3.78
C TRP A 88 -6.31 -18.38 -4.02
N GLU A 89 -6.72 -17.53 -3.07
CA GLU A 89 -7.98 -16.78 -3.19
C GLU A 89 -7.82 -15.63 -4.19
N GLU A 90 -8.62 -15.60 -5.24
CA GLU A 90 -8.70 -14.43 -6.13
C GLU A 90 -9.32 -13.24 -5.36
N VAL A 91 -8.52 -12.19 -5.15
CA VAL A 91 -8.93 -10.99 -4.42
C VAL A 91 -9.06 -9.80 -5.37
N ARG A 92 -10.04 -8.94 -5.11
CA ARG A 92 -10.35 -7.79 -5.95
C ARG A 92 -9.94 -6.48 -5.29
N THR A 93 -9.52 -5.55 -6.14
CA THR A 93 -9.29 -4.13 -5.85
C THR A 93 -10.51 -3.33 -6.31
N GLU A 94 -10.93 -2.30 -5.55
CA GLU A 94 -12.14 -1.53 -5.89
C GLU A 94 -11.85 -0.46 -6.96
N GLY A 95 -10.79 0.34 -6.78
CA GLY A 95 -10.51 1.54 -7.59
C GLY A 95 -9.66 1.33 -8.85
N ARG A 96 -8.84 0.27 -8.92
CA ARG A 96 -8.01 -0.04 -10.10
C ARG A 96 -7.83 -1.54 -10.23
N ARG A 97 -8.62 -2.15 -11.12
CA ARG A 97 -8.74 -3.61 -11.29
C ARG A 97 -7.40 -4.24 -11.65
N ARG A 98 -6.91 -5.07 -10.73
CA ARG A 98 -5.75 -5.95 -10.94
C ARG A 98 -6.15 -7.38 -10.61
N LYS A 99 -5.62 -8.34 -11.36
CA LYS A 99 -5.79 -9.75 -11.02
C LYS A 99 -4.82 -10.07 -9.88
N CYS A 100 -5.36 -10.33 -8.71
CA CYS A 100 -4.58 -10.59 -7.51
C CYS A 100 -5.02 -11.91 -6.89
N TYR A 101 -4.06 -12.62 -6.31
CA TYR A 101 -4.26 -13.89 -5.63
C TYR A 101 -3.61 -13.82 -4.26
N TYR A 102 -4.37 -14.11 -3.20
CA TYR A 102 -3.91 -14.07 -1.82
C TYR A 102 -3.83 -15.48 -1.25
N ASP A 103 -2.68 -15.82 -0.67
CA ASP A 103 -2.43 -17.13 -0.06
C ASP A 103 -3.14 -17.35 1.29
N LYS A 104 -3.97 -16.37 1.72
CA LYS A 104 -4.61 -16.32 3.05
C LYS A 104 -3.64 -16.27 4.23
N ASN A 105 -2.37 -15.97 3.97
CA ASN A 105 -1.33 -15.87 4.96
C ASN A 105 -0.62 -14.52 4.80
N PHE A 106 0.43 -14.43 3.99
CA PHE A 106 1.23 -13.22 3.85
C PHE A 106 1.70 -12.89 2.42
N LEU A 107 1.37 -13.73 1.44
CA LEU A 107 1.74 -13.54 0.04
C LEU A 107 0.56 -13.07 -0.80
N LEU A 108 0.78 -12.01 -1.56
CA LEU A 108 -0.13 -11.55 -2.61
C LEU A 108 0.57 -11.63 -3.95
N ALA A 109 0.09 -12.49 -4.84
CA ALA A 109 0.49 -12.45 -6.24
C ALA A 109 -0.35 -11.41 -6.98
N ALA A 110 0.28 -10.57 -7.79
CA ALA A 110 -0.39 -9.51 -8.55
C ALA A 110 0.10 -9.49 -10.00
N HIS A 111 -0.84 -9.60 -10.93
CA HIS A 111 -0.57 -9.47 -12.35
C HIS A 111 -0.43 -8.01 -12.75
N MET A 112 0.70 -7.63 -13.37
CA MET A 112 0.96 -6.27 -13.86
C MET A 112 1.36 -6.30 -15.33
N SER A 113 0.57 -5.66 -16.18
CA SER A 113 0.75 -5.71 -17.64
C SER A 113 1.73 -4.67 -18.19
N SER A 114 2.17 -3.71 -17.38
CA SER A 114 2.97 -2.59 -17.83
C SER A 114 3.87 -2.02 -16.72
N VAL A 115 4.91 -1.29 -17.11
CA VAL A 115 5.77 -0.56 -16.16
C VAL A 115 4.95 0.45 -15.35
N SER A 116 4.01 1.17 -15.97
CA SER A 116 3.15 2.11 -15.25
C SER A 116 2.20 1.42 -14.25
N ASP A 117 1.84 0.15 -14.45
CA ASP A 117 1.12 -0.64 -13.44
C ASP A 117 2.00 -0.92 -12.21
N ILE A 118 3.29 -1.18 -12.43
CA ILE A 118 4.31 -1.40 -11.41
C ILE A 118 4.57 -0.10 -10.63
N ASP A 119 4.74 1.01 -11.33
CA ASP A 119 4.97 2.33 -10.71
C ASP A 119 3.81 2.73 -9.80
N ASP A 120 2.58 2.56 -10.29
CA ASP A 120 1.39 2.88 -9.54
C ASP A 120 1.23 1.96 -8.32
N ILE A 121 1.44 0.64 -8.44
CA ILE A 121 1.27 -0.24 -7.28
C ILE A 121 2.31 0.05 -6.19
N ILE A 122 3.58 0.30 -6.57
CA ILE A 122 4.65 0.65 -5.63
C ILE A 122 4.31 1.95 -4.91
N THR A 123 3.86 2.97 -5.66
CA THR A 123 3.45 4.27 -5.10
C THR A 123 2.27 4.13 -4.14
N ILE A 124 1.27 3.32 -4.52
CA ILE A 124 0.06 3.08 -3.72
C ILE A 124 0.39 2.32 -2.43
N ILE A 125 1.22 1.27 -2.49
CA ILE A 125 1.63 0.53 -1.29
C ILE A 125 2.48 1.40 -0.38
N THR A 126 3.39 2.21 -0.94
CA THR A 126 4.22 3.13 -0.15
C THR A 126 3.36 4.15 0.59
N THR A 127 2.37 4.72 -0.10
CA THR A 127 1.38 5.62 0.51
C THR A 127 0.59 4.92 1.62
N PHE A 128 0.09 3.71 1.34
CA PHE A 128 -0.64 2.93 2.34
C PHE A 128 0.23 2.65 3.56
N GLN A 129 1.47 2.19 3.39
CA GLN A 129 2.36 1.83 4.49
C GLN A 129 2.71 3.03 5.37
N ILE A 130 3.07 4.17 4.78
CA ILE A 130 3.36 5.41 5.52
C ILE A 130 2.17 5.79 6.40
N GLU A 131 0.97 5.85 5.83
CA GLU A 131 -0.21 6.31 6.56
C GLU A 131 -0.70 5.27 7.58
N TRP A 132 -0.64 3.99 7.23
CA TRP A 132 -0.99 2.89 8.12
C TRP A 132 -0.08 2.86 9.36
N ASN A 133 1.23 3.09 9.17
CA ASN A 133 2.18 3.20 10.27
C ASN A 133 1.85 4.38 11.20
N LYS A 134 1.49 5.55 10.64
CA LYS A 134 1.08 6.72 11.45
C LYS A 134 -0.20 6.45 12.24
N ILE A 135 -1.17 5.75 11.64
CA ILE A 135 -2.41 5.35 12.32
C ILE A 135 -2.07 4.42 13.48
N HIS A 136 -1.27 3.38 13.25
CA HIS A 136 -0.81 2.47 14.31
C HIS A 136 -0.06 3.18 15.43
N ASP A 137 0.85 4.08 15.09
CA ASP A 137 1.61 4.88 16.06
C ASP A 137 0.70 5.77 16.89
N CYS A 138 -0.35 6.35 16.29
CA CYS A 138 -1.29 7.18 17.02
C CYS A 138 -2.20 6.36 17.94
N LEU A 139 -2.73 5.24 17.47
CA LEU A 139 -3.60 4.35 18.26
C LEU A 139 -2.85 3.68 19.42
N SER A 140 -1.55 3.44 19.26
CA SER A 140 -0.71 2.87 20.31
C SER A 140 -0.41 3.86 21.46
N ARG A 141 -0.68 5.16 21.28
CA ARG A 141 -0.47 6.19 22.31
C ARG A 141 -1.67 6.28 23.25
N PRO A 142 -1.48 6.65 24.53
CA PRO A 142 -2.56 6.81 25.50
C PRO A 142 -3.43 8.07 25.30
N ASP A 143 -3.20 8.85 24.23
CA ASP A 143 -3.90 10.11 23.97
C ASP A 143 -5.30 9.87 23.37
N GLU A 144 -6.33 9.88 24.21
CA GLU A 144 -7.72 9.64 23.78
C GLU A 144 -8.24 10.67 22.77
N TYR A 145 -7.83 11.94 22.89
CA TYR A 145 -8.31 13.00 22.00
C TYR A 145 -7.86 12.77 20.55
N SER A 146 -6.60 12.38 20.36
CA SER A 146 -6.03 12.07 19.04
C SER A 146 -6.70 10.83 18.44
N LYS A 147 -7.00 9.81 19.25
CA LYS A 147 -7.79 8.65 18.82
C LYS A 147 -9.17 9.09 18.32
N ILE A 148 -9.94 9.82 19.13
CA ILE A 148 -11.28 10.30 18.77
C ILE A 148 -11.25 11.13 17.48
N LYS A 149 -10.27 12.02 17.35
CA LYS A 149 -10.11 12.86 16.15
C LYS A 149 -9.86 12.02 14.90
N ILE A 150 -9.00 11.00 14.99
CA ILE A 150 -8.72 10.09 13.87
C ILE A 150 -9.94 9.26 13.54
N PHE A 151 -10.62 8.66 14.52
CA PHE A 151 -11.86 7.91 14.29
C PHE A 151 -12.91 8.76 13.59
N HIS A 152 -13.10 10.01 14.03
CA HIS A 152 -14.03 10.93 13.40
C HIS A 152 -13.65 11.21 11.95
N GLN A 153 -12.37 11.55 11.69
CA GLN A 153 -11.89 11.77 10.34
C GLN A 153 -12.07 10.52 9.47
N MET A 154 -11.65 9.35 9.96
CA MET A 154 -11.78 8.08 9.25
C MET A 154 -13.24 7.74 8.95
N ASN A 155 -14.18 7.92 9.88
CA ASN A 155 -15.61 7.66 9.62
C ASN A 155 -16.19 8.52 8.49
N LEU A 156 -15.67 9.74 8.28
CA LEU A 156 -16.06 10.59 7.15
C LEU A 156 -15.58 10.03 5.79
N TYR A 157 -14.51 9.25 5.76
CA TYR A 157 -13.92 8.70 4.52
C TYR A 157 -14.17 7.19 4.33
N LEU A 158 -14.32 6.41 5.41
CA LEU A 158 -14.33 4.94 5.41
C LEU A 158 -15.72 4.31 5.42
N THR A 159 -16.78 5.06 5.13
CA THR A 159 -18.16 4.55 5.17
C THR A 159 -18.39 3.35 4.22
N GLY A 160 -17.45 3.06 3.30
CA GLY A 160 -17.41 1.87 2.45
C GLY A 160 -16.33 0.82 2.76
N LEU A 161 -15.52 1.00 3.80
CA LEU A 161 -14.37 0.13 4.16
C LEU A 161 -14.55 -0.55 5.53
N GLU A 162 -15.66 -1.27 5.71
CA GLU A 162 -16.06 -1.92 6.97
C GLU A 162 -14.96 -2.79 7.62
N LEU A 163 -14.11 -3.45 6.82
CA LEU A 163 -13.05 -4.31 7.33
C LEU A 163 -11.95 -3.51 8.05
N PHE A 164 -11.55 -2.37 7.47
CA PHE A 164 -10.56 -1.49 8.08
C PHE A 164 -11.13 -0.82 9.32
N GLN A 165 -12.39 -0.39 9.27
CA GLN A 165 -13.07 0.20 10.43
C GLN A 165 -13.05 -0.76 11.63
N LYS A 166 -13.42 -2.04 11.44
CA LYS A 166 -13.35 -3.05 12.51
C LYS A 166 -11.94 -3.26 13.05
N LYS A 167 -10.91 -3.30 12.19
CA LYS A 167 -9.52 -3.46 12.64
C LYS A 167 -9.04 -2.28 13.46
N ILE A 168 -9.42 -1.06 13.08
CA ILE A 168 -9.08 0.16 13.82
C ILE A 168 -9.76 0.15 15.20
N GLU A 169 -11.04 -0.25 15.27
CA GLU A 169 -11.77 -0.41 16.54
C GLU A 169 -11.14 -1.46 17.47
N HIS A 170 -10.47 -2.49 16.93
CA HIS A 170 -9.73 -3.46 17.72
C HIS A 170 -8.35 -2.96 18.20
N LEU A 171 -7.80 -1.91 17.58
CA LEU A 171 -6.50 -1.33 17.90
C LEU A 171 -6.58 -0.15 18.87
N SER A 172 -7.78 0.39 19.12
CA SER A 172 -8.04 1.53 19.99
C SER A 172 -8.30 1.18 21.44
#